data_AF-A0A2R4JUM5-F1
#
_entry.id   AF-A0A2R4JUM5-F1
#
_cell.length_a   1.000
_cell.length_b   1.000
_cell.length_c   1.000
_cell.angle_alpha   90.00
_cell.angle_beta   90.00
_cell.angle_gamma   90.00
#
_symmetry.space_group_name_H-M   'P 1'
#
loop_
_entity.id
_entity.type
_entity.pdbx_description
1 polymer ?
#
loop_
_entity_poly.entity_id
_entity_poly.type
_entity_poly.pdbx_seq_one_letter_code
_entity_poly.pdbx_strand_id
1 'polypeptide(L)'
;MRENDATYLSDADDYGRRLVQGARWARNQATHQLAFIIAHSDGPQYPQPDPATLVEVVWRPADEMPAPNREYRSQREAYDQHLAGHPVRITFERIKGFFASEQNRPGSLLNRTTQA
;
A
#
# COMPACT_ATOMS: atom_id res chain seq x y z
N MET A 1 -12.22 8.31 0.32
CA MET A 1 -11.74 9.15 -0.81
C MET A 1 -12.13 8.51 -2.13
N ARG A 2 -13.04 9.13 -2.89
CA ARG A 2 -13.48 8.62 -4.20
C ARG A 2 -12.42 8.93 -5.26
N GLU A 3 -12.36 8.16 -6.35
CA GLU A 3 -11.38 8.35 -7.45
C GLU A 3 -11.52 9.73 -8.14
N ASN A 4 -12.73 10.31 -8.15
CA ASN A 4 -13.04 11.62 -8.74
C ASN A 4 -13.00 12.76 -7.71
N ASP A 5 -12.31 12.57 -6.59
CA ASP A 5 -12.21 13.62 -5.57
C ASP A 5 -11.17 14.66 -6.02
N ALA A 6 -11.61 15.90 -6.25
CA ALA A 6 -10.78 16.94 -6.87
C ALA A 6 -9.46 17.15 -6.10
N THR A 7 -9.49 17.04 -4.78
CA THR A 7 -8.31 17.20 -3.92
C THR A 7 -7.35 16.01 -3.98
N TYR A 8 -7.85 14.79 -4.25
CA TYR A 8 -7.00 13.63 -4.50
C TYR A 8 -6.20 13.77 -5.80
N LEU A 9 -6.80 14.43 -6.80
CA LEU A 9 -6.20 14.62 -8.11
C LEU A 9 -5.27 15.83 -8.19
N SER A 10 -5.57 16.92 -7.48
CA SER A 10 -4.83 18.19 -7.59
C SER A 10 -3.68 18.36 -6.60
N ASP A 11 -3.76 17.77 -5.40
CA ASP A 11 -2.92 18.24 -4.29
C ASP A 11 -2.02 17.19 -3.63
N ALA A 12 -2.30 15.90 -3.82
CA ALA A 12 -1.46 14.84 -3.30
C ALA A 12 -0.22 14.66 -4.21
N ASP A 13 0.95 14.40 -3.62
CA ASP A 13 2.14 14.08 -4.41
C ASP A 13 1.90 12.80 -5.25
N ASP A 14 2.51 12.75 -6.44
CA ASP A 14 2.22 11.64 -7.38
C ASP A 14 2.62 10.28 -6.80
N TYR A 15 3.66 10.28 -5.95
CA TYR A 15 4.17 9.07 -5.33
C TYR A 15 3.22 8.51 -4.26
N GLY A 16 2.76 9.33 -3.31
CA GLY A 16 1.81 8.91 -2.27
C GLY A 16 0.46 8.49 -2.85
N ARG A 17 0.00 9.17 -3.90
CA ARG A 17 -1.20 8.74 -4.65
C ARG A 17 -1.09 7.32 -5.18
N ARG A 18 0.04 6.98 -5.83
CA ARG A 18 0.28 5.64 -6.38
C ARG A 18 0.30 4.58 -5.28
N LEU A 19 0.90 4.86 -4.13
CA LEU A 19 0.88 3.94 -2.98
C LEU A 19 -0.54 3.66 -2.48
N VAL A 20 -1.37 4.69 -2.35
CA VAL A 20 -2.78 4.54 -1.94
C VAL A 20 -3.57 3.72 -2.96
N GLN A 21 -3.31 3.90 -4.26
CA GLN A 21 -3.94 3.10 -5.33
C GLN A 21 -3.53 1.62 -5.25
N GLY A 22 -2.24 1.34 -5.08
CA GLY A 22 -1.74 -0.03 -4.92
C GLY A 22 -2.33 -0.71 -3.68
N ALA A 23 -2.34 -0.03 -2.53
CA ALA A 23 -2.93 -0.56 -1.30
C ALA A 23 -4.44 -0.81 -1.43
N ARG A 24 -5.16 0.04 -2.17
CA ARG A 24 -6.59 -0.16 -2.46
C ARG A 24 -6.82 -1.39 -3.33
N TRP A 25 -6.03 -1.58 -4.38
CA TRP A 25 -6.12 -2.77 -5.23
C TRP A 25 -5.91 -4.04 -4.41
N ALA A 26 -4.86 -4.08 -3.58
CA ALA A 26 -4.57 -5.20 -2.69
C ALA A 26 -5.75 -5.51 -1.75
N ARG A 27 -6.27 -4.49 -1.06
CA ARG A 27 -7.46 -4.63 -0.20
C ARG A 27 -8.68 -5.18 -0.94
N ASN A 28 -8.88 -4.77 -2.19
CA ASN A 28 -10.02 -5.19 -3.00
C ASN A 28 -9.88 -6.64 -3.50
N GLN A 29 -8.66 -7.17 -3.62
CA GLN A 29 -8.45 -8.60 -3.93
C GLN A 29 -8.88 -9.52 -2.79
N ALA A 30 -8.68 -9.06 -1.55
CA ALA A 30 -8.77 -9.95 -0.39
C ALA A 30 -9.36 -9.21 0.82
N THR A 31 -10.53 -8.56 0.65
CA THR A 31 -11.17 -7.76 1.70
C THR A 31 -11.41 -8.54 3.01
N HIS A 32 -11.56 -9.87 2.93
CA HIS A 32 -11.59 -10.78 4.08
C HIS A 32 -10.42 -11.78 4.14
N GLN A 33 -9.47 -11.66 3.21
CA GLN A 33 -8.37 -12.61 2.98
C GLN A 33 -7.00 -11.93 3.02
N LEU A 34 -6.87 -10.80 3.73
CA LEU A 34 -5.65 -10.00 3.83
C LEU A 34 -4.38 -10.83 4.15
N ALA A 35 -4.53 -11.94 4.87
CA ALA A 35 -3.45 -12.89 5.15
C ALA A 35 -2.86 -13.59 3.90
N PHE A 36 -3.60 -13.71 2.80
CA PHE A 36 -3.11 -14.27 1.53
C PHE A 36 -2.27 -13.29 0.70
N ILE A 37 -2.32 -12.00 1.04
CA ILE A 37 -1.66 -10.93 0.30
C ILE A 37 -0.19 -10.75 0.73
N ILE A 38 0.13 -11.29 1.90
CA ILE A 38 1.44 -11.16 2.52
C ILE A 38 2.18 -12.50 2.46
N ALA A 39 3.49 -12.45 2.20
CA ALA A 39 4.39 -13.59 2.30
C ALA A 39 5.49 -13.27 3.31
N HIS A 40 6.12 -14.31 3.86
CA HIS A 40 7.37 -14.17 4.57
C HIS A 40 8.49 -14.15 3.53
N SER A 41 9.39 -13.15 3.57
CA SER A 41 10.66 -13.28 2.90
C SER A 41 11.54 -14.18 3.76
N ASP A 42 11.93 -15.34 3.23
CA ASP A 42 13.00 -16.12 3.83
C ASP A 42 14.26 -15.25 3.78
N GLY A 43 14.78 -14.87 4.95
CA GLY A 43 16.06 -14.19 5.04
C GLY A 43 17.19 -15.07 4.47
N PRO A 44 18.41 -14.52 4.28
CA PRO A 44 19.54 -15.31 3.82
C PRO A 44 19.71 -16.58 4.67
N GLN A 45 19.65 -17.75 4.03
CA GLN A 45 19.82 -19.05 4.69
C GLN A 45 21.29 -19.21 5.12
N TYR A 46 21.63 -18.67 6.29
CA TYR A 46 22.89 -19.00 6.96
C TYR A 46 22.82 -20.44 7.52
N PRO A 47 23.92 -21.21 7.50
CA PRO A 47 23.95 -22.60 7.98
C PRO A 47 23.71 -22.75 9.49
N GLN A 48 23.65 -21.64 10.23
CA GLN A 48 23.32 -21.57 11.64
C GLN A 48 22.13 -20.61 11.77
N PRO A 49 21.03 -21.00 12.45
CA PRO A 49 19.89 -20.11 12.60
C PRO A 49 20.32 -18.91 13.44
N ASP A 50 20.54 -17.78 12.78
CA ASP A 50 20.71 -16.50 13.45
C ASP A 50 19.31 -16.10 13.97
N PRO A 51 19.10 -15.93 15.29
CA PRO A 51 17.85 -15.42 15.83
C PRO A 51 17.50 -14.01 15.31
N ALA A 52 18.43 -13.32 14.66
CA ALA A 52 18.22 -12.06 13.95
C ALA A 52 17.84 -12.22 12.46
N THR A 53 17.53 -13.43 11.98
CA THR A 53 16.88 -13.60 10.68
C THR A 53 15.47 -13.02 10.78
N LEU A 54 15.37 -11.70 10.59
CA LEU A 54 14.13 -10.95 10.59
C LEU A 54 13.29 -11.49 9.44
N VAL A 55 12.41 -12.45 9.76
CA VAL A 55 11.34 -12.87 8.88
C VAL A 55 10.52 -11.62 8.59
N GLU A 56 10.70 -11.07 7.40
CA GLU A 56 10.06 -9.84 6.99
C GLU A 56 8.82 -10.16 6.18
N VAL A 57 7.71 -9.50 6.52
CA VAL A 57 6.45 -9.67 5.81
C VAL A 57 6.49 -8.77 4.57
N VAL A 58 6.37 -9.38 3.39
CA VAL A 58 6.42 -8.72 2.08
C VAL A 58 5.09 -8.88 1.33
N TRP A 59 4.80 -7.95 0.42
CA TRP A 59 3.67 -8.09 -0.49
C TRP A 59 3.96 -9.17 -1.53
N ARG A 60 3.00 -10.05 -1.79
CA ARG A 60 3.15 -11.08 -2.83
C ARG A 60 3.13 -10.47 -4.24
N PRO A 61 3.82 -11.08 -5.21
CA PRO A 61 3.62 -10.80 -6.62
C PRO A 61 2.13 -10.93 -7.00
N ALA A 62 1.64 -10.04 -7.86
CA ALA A 62 0.21 -9.98 -8.18
C ALA A 62 -0.30 -11.19 -8.98
N ASP A 63 0.58 -11.88 -9.71
CA ASP A 63 0.30 -13.14 -10.41
C ASP A 63 0.19 -14.35 -9.47
N GLU A 64 0.73 -14.24 -8.24
CA GLU A 64 0.57 -15.25 -7.19
C GLU A 64 -0.70 -15.05 -6.33
N MET A 65 -1.45 -13.97 -6.58
CA MET A 65 -2.67 -13.64 -5.85
C MET A 65 -3.92 -14.18 -6.55
N PRO A 66 -5.03 -14.40 -5.83
CA PRO A 66 -6.31 -14.71 -6.45
C PRO A 66 -6.69 -13.65 -7.48
N ALA A 67 -7.32 -14.08 -8.57
CA ALA A 67 -7.73 -13.18 -9.64
C ALA A 67 -8.77 -12.15 -9.13
N PRO A 68 -8.65 -10.88 -9.54
CA PRO A 68 -9.63 -9.85 -9.20
C PRO A 68 -11.01 -10.11 -9.76
N ASN A 69 -12.04 -9.82 -8.95
CA ASN A 69 -13.41 -9.65 -9.44
C ASN A 69 -13.53 -8.46 -10.42
N ARG A 70 -12.71 -7.43 -10.24
CA ARG A 70 -12.62 -6.27 -11.14
C ARG A 70 -11.20 -5.71 -11.09
N GLU A 71 -10.57 -5.52 -12.24
CA GLU A 71 -9.21 -4.99 -12.35
C GLU A 71 -9.20 -3.60 -12.99
N TYR A 72 -8.40 -2.70 -12.40
CA TYR A 72 -8.10 -1.40 -12.96
C TYR A 72 -6.60 -1.34 -13.26
N ARG A 73 -6.23 -1.14 -14.53
CA ARG A 73 -4.83 -1.19 -15.00
C ARG A 73 -3.91 -0.27 -14.17
N SER A 74 -4.32 0.97 -13.91
CA SER A 74 -3.51 1.94 -13.16
C SER A 74 -3.20 1.48 -11.72
N GLN A 75 -4.17 0.83 -11.05
CA GLN A 75 -3.97 0.36 -9.69
C GLN A 75 -3.10 -0.90 -9.65
N ARG A 76 -3.24 -1.78 -10.65
CA ARG A 76 -2.38 -2.95 -10.84
C ARG A 76 -0.93 -2.53 -11.10
N GLU A 77 -0.71 -1.61 -12.03
CA GLU A 77 0.62 -1.05 -12.32
C GLU A 77 1.26 -0.42 -11.07
N ALA A 78 0.49 0.32 -10.27
CA ALA A 78 0.99 0.90 -9.03
C ALA A 78 1.34 -0.16 -7.97
N TYR A 79 0.58 -1.26 -7.89
CA TYR A 79 0.91 -2.38 -7.01
C TYR A 79 2.22 -3.06 -7.44
N ASP A 80 2.32 -3.43 -8.72
CA ASP A 80 3.49 -4.12 -9.27
C ASP A 80 4.76 -3.26 -9.15
N GLN A 81 4.67 -1.95 -9.34
CA GLN A 81 5.82 -1.04 -9.31
C GLN A 81 6.28 -0.65 -7.90
N HIS A 82 5.39 -0.67 -6.90
CA HIS A 82 5.69 -0.04 -5.61
C HIS A 82 5.43 -0.90 -4.38
N LEU A 83 4.66 -1.98 -4.52
CA LEU A 83 4.30 -2.85 -3.41
C LEU A 83 4.86 -4.26 -3.61
N ALA A 84 4.65 -4.90 -4.77
CA ALA A 84 5.04 -6.29 -5.00
C ALA A 84 6.52 -6.56 -4.63
N GLY A 85 6.76 -7.58 -3.80
CA GLY A 85 8.10 -7.95 -3.33
C GLY A 85 8.69 -6.99 -2.27
N HIS A 86 8.05 -5.87 -1.96
CA HIS A 86 8.52 -4.93 -0.96
C HIS A 86 7.99 -5.26 0.44
N PRO A 87 8.73 -4.89 1.50
CA PRO A 87 8.26 -5.03 2.86
C PRO A 87 6.98 -4.24 3.15
N VAL A 88 6.02 -4.93 3.77
CA VAL A 88 4.73 -4.37 4.14
C VAL A 88 4.91 -3.19 5.10
N ARG A 89 5.85 -3.28 6.07
CA ARG A 89 6.13 -2.19 7.03
C ARG A 89 6.46 -0.87 6.35
N ILE A 90 7.22 -0.90 5.26
CA ILE A 90 7.67 0.30 4.55
C ILE A 90 6.48 0.99 3.88
N THR A 91 5.56 0.20 3.34
CA THR A 91 4.33 0.71 2.73
C THR A 91 3.49 1.45 3.76
N PHE A 92 3.28 0.86 4.95
CA PHE A 92 2.49 1.48 6.00
C PHE A 92 3.14 2.74 6.58
N GLU A 93 4.45 2.75 6.81
CA GLU A 93 5.16 3.96 7.27
C GLU A 93 5.06 5.10 6.25
N ARG A 94 5.17 4.79 4.95
CA ARG A 94 5.01 5.80 3.88
C ARG A 94 3.59 6.32 3.78
N ILE A 95 2.58 5.45 3.88
CA ILE A 95 1.17 5.86 3.90
C ILE A 95 0.87 6.74 5.12
N LYS A 96 1.40 6.37 6.30
CA LYS A 96 1.28 7.19 7.51
C LYS A 96 1.92 8.57 7.32
N GLY A 97 3.12 8.62 6.75
CA GLY A 97 3.81 9.88 6.41
C GLY A 97 2.99 10.76 5.47
N PHE A 98 2.41 10.17 4.42
CA PHE A 98 1.51 10.86 3.49
C PHE A 98 0.28 11.45 4.19
N PHE A 99 -0.40 10.69 5.05
CA PHE A 99 -1.54 11.22 5.78
C PHE A 99 -1.15 12.31 6.78
N ALA A 100 0.01 12.19 7.43
CA ALA A 100 0.54 13.23 8.30
C ALA A 100 0.88 14.51 7.53
N SER A 101 1.44 14.40 6.31
CA SER A 101 1.69 15.58 5.46
C SER A 101 0.39 16.20 4.98
N GLU A 102 -0.58 15.40 4.54
CA GLU A 102 -1.89 15.89 4.13
C GLU A 102 -2.65 16.56 5.28
N GLN A 103 -2.53 16.08 6.52
CA GLN A 103 -3.14 16.74 7.68
C GLN A 103 -2.54 18.13 7.94
N ASN A 104 -1.28 18.36 7.61
CA ASN A 104 -0.64 19.66 7.82
C ASN A 104 -0.71 20.59 6.60
N ARG A 105 -1.25 20.11 5.46
CA ARG A 105 -1.31 20.88 4.22
C ARG A 105 -2.52 21.84 4.20
N PRO A 106 -2.31 23.14 3.95
CA PRO A 106 -3.42 24.09 3.74
C PRO A 106 -4.34 23.64 2.60
N GLY A 107 -5.66 23.66 2.85
CA GLY A 107 -6.68 23.25 1.87
C GLY A 107 -7.01 21.76 1.83
N SER A 108 -6.29 20.94 2.60
CA SER A 108 -6.50 19.48 2.69
C SER A 108 -7.91 19.10 3.15
N LEU A 109 -8.44 18.02 2.57
CA LEU A 109 -9.75 17.45 2.93
C LEU A 109 -9.75 16.79 4.31
N LEU A 110 -8.60 16.34 4.81
CA LEU A 110 -8.52 15.74 6.16
C LEU A 110 -8.88 16.75 7.24
N ASN A 111 -8.62 18.04 6.99
CA ASN A 111 -8.90 19.14 7.91
C ASN A 111 -10.31 19.72 7.79
N ARG A 112 -11.09 19.31 6.78
CA ARG A 112 -12.47 19.81 6.58
C ARG A 112 -13.51 19.15 7.49
N THR A 113 -13.15 18.05 8.17
CA THR A 113 -14.08 17.27 8.99
C THR A 113 -14.17 17.73 10.45
N THR A 114 -13.33 18.67 10.89
CA THR A 114 -13.32 19.15 12.30
C THR A 114 -14.17 20.40 12.53
N GLN A 115 -14.92 20.86 11.53
CA GLN A 115 -15.93 21.90 11.68
C GLN A 115 -17.30 21.35 11.26
N ALA A 116 -17.87 20.50 12.11
CA ALA A 116 -19.28 20.13 12.09
C ALA A 116 -19.78 20.08 13.53
#